data_AF-A0AAW0C6N5-F1
#
_entry.id   AF-A0AAW0C6N5-F1
#
_cell.length_a   1.000
_cell.length_b   1.000
_cell.length_c   1.000
_cell.angle_alpha   90.00
_cell.angle_beta   90.00
_cell.angle_gamma   90.00
#
_symmetry.space_group_name_H-M   'P 1'
#
loop_
_entity.id
_entity.type
_entity.pdbx_description
1 polymer ?
#
loop_
_entity_poly.entity_id
_entity_poly.type
_entity_poly.pdbx_seq_one_letter_code
_entity_poly.pdbx_strand_id
1 'polypeptide(L)'
;MPEFQVLAAFGHRVKQALKKIFQKTKKWPQGYLVVFPRTWAEGTARKPHETFSIDVGDYTDSLEPIPVKVSEYDEEKLPTTAPGRYLIGQKLAPGPVHVAIRGKHLALCAGHHALVCRLGLEGSILVMTRSDYEEVTSVCVPGNNPNKSKAARLRSFLVPERFVEPGARLKDEDFKVNILAAVVMETHAIVVIDYSRLDRWLRLARKEGNVK
;
A
#
# COMPACT_ATOMS: atom_id res chain seq x y z
N MET A 1 -16.12 -8.54 -15.64
CA MET A 1 -15.98 -8.96 -14.23
C MET A 1 -16.71 -7.95 -13.35
N PRO A 2 -17.54 -8.34 -12.37
CA PRO A 2 -18.23 -7.39 -11.49
C PRO A 2 -17.25 -6.80 -10.46
N GLU A 3 -16.37 -5.90 -10.91
CA GLU A 3 -15.33 -5.21 -10.12
C GLU A 3 -15.87 -4.61 -8.82
N PHE A 4 -17.12 -4.16 -8.82
CA PHE A 4 -17.79 -3.62 -7.65
C PHE A 4 -17.96 -4.65 -6.52
N GLN A 5 -18.33 -5.89 -6.83
CA GLN A 5 -18.57 -6.93 -5.82
C GLN A 5 -17.27 -7.34 -5.12
N VAL A 6 -16.16 -7.37 -5.88
CA VAL A 6 -14.82 -7.65 -5.35
C VAL A 6 -14.38 -6.55 -4.38
N LEU A 7 -14.54 -5.27 -4.76
CA LEU A 7 -14.24 -4.15 -3.88
C LEU A 7 -15.12 -4.17 -2.62
N ALA A 8 -16.43 -4.42 -2.78
CA ALA A 8 -17.36 -4.57 -1.66
C ALA A 8 -16.90 -5.65 -0.67
N ALA A 9 -16.46 -6.81 -1.17
CA ALA A 9 -15.92 -7.89 -0.36
C ALA A 9 -14.64 -7.46 0.37
N PHE A 10 -13.70 -6.78 -0.31
CA PHE A 10 -12.47 -6.29 0.32
C PHE A 10 -12.75 -5.27 1.42
N GLY A 11 -13.55 -4.23 1.16
CA GLY A 11 -13.86 -3.26 2.21
C GLY A 11 -14.70 -3.88 3.33
N HIS A 12 -15.55 -4.87 3.06
CA HIS A 12 -16.20 -5.62 4.13
C HIS A 12 -15.18 -6.36 5.02
N ARG A 13 -14.21 -7.07 4.42
CA ARG A 13 -13.13 -7.75 5.17
C ARG A 13 -12.34 -6.78 6.04
N VAL A 14 -11.96 -5.62 5.49
CA VAL A 14 -11.27 -4.58 6.26
C VAL A 14 -12.14 -4.07 7.42
N LYS A 15 -13.43 -3.76 7.18
CA LYS A 15 -14.36 -3.34 8.25
C LYS A 15 -14.49 -4.38 9.35
N GLN A 16 -14.59 -5.66 9.00
CA GLN A 16 -14.65 -6.74 9.98
C GLN A 16 -13.35 -6.86 10.78
N ALA A 17 -12.19 -6.73 10.14
CA ALA A 17 -10.91 -6.72 10.84
C ALA A 17 -10.82 -5.55 11.84
N LEU A 18 -11.17 -4.33 11.42
CA LEU A 18 -11.19 -3.16 12.31
C LEU A 18 -12.15 -3.37 13.49
N LYS A 19 -13.35 -3.93 13.24
CA LYS A 19 -14.32 -4.25 14.28
C LYS A 19 -13.79 -5.28 15.28
N LYS A 20 -13.12 -6.33 14.80
CA LYS A 20 -12.49 -7.36 15.66
C LYS A 20 -11.40 -6.75 16.55
N ILE A 21 -10.54 -5.89 15.98
CA ILE A 21 -9.50 -5.19 16.74
C ILE A 21 -10.14 -4.29 17.80
N PHE A 22 -11.17 -3.51 17.46
CA PHE A 22 -11.92 -2.69 18.40
C PHE A 22 -12.55 -3.52 19.52
N GLN A 23 -13.19 -4.65 19.19
CA GLN A 23 -13.81 -5.53 20.18
C GLN A 23 -12.81 -6.09 21.20
N LYS A 24 -11.59 -6.41 20.74
CA LYS A 24 -10.49 -6.94 21.57
C LYS A 24 -9.82 -5.87 22.43
N THR A 25 -9.56 -4.69 21.86
CA THR A 25 -8.76 -3.62 22.51
C THR A 25 -9.59 -2.56 23.21
N LYS A 26 -10.90 -2.50 22.92
CA LYS A 26 -11.83 -1.41 23.31
C LYS A 26 -11.41 -0.02 22.83
N LYS A 27 -10.50 0.06 21.85
CA LYS A 27 -10.03 1.30 21.23
C LYS A 27 -10.15 1.19 19.72
N TRP A 28 -10.53 2.28 19.05
CA TRP A 28 -10.60 2.27 17.60
C TRP A 28 -9.19 2.13 17.02
N PRO A 29 -8.96 1.25 16.02
CA PRO A 29 -7.62 1.04 15.49
C PRO A 29 -7.00 2.33 14.97
N GLN A 30 -5.77 2.59 15.42
CA GLN A 30 -4.94 3.71 14.96
C GLN A 30 -3.85 3.17 14.05
N GLY A 31 -3.52 3.92 13.01
CA GLY A 31 -2.48 3.53 12.07
C GLY A 31 -2.01 4.69 11.20
N TYR A 32 -1.02 4.40 10.36
CA TYR A 32 -0.44 5.35 9.43
C TYR A 32 -0.30 4.75 8.03
N LEU A 33 -0.27 5.60 7.02
CA LEU A 33 -0.07 5.20 5.63
C LEU A 33 1.42 5.08 5.31
N VAL A 34 1.80 4.02 4.60
CA VAL A 34 3.12 3.83 4.00
C VAL A 34 2.94 3.49 2.53
N VAL A 35 3.79 4.03 1.66
CA VAL A 35 3.82 3.69 0.23
C VAL A 35 5.17 3.08 -0.17
N PHE A 36 5.15 2.26 -1.21
CA PHE A 36 6.34 1.53 -1.69
C PHE A 36 6.59 1.77 -3.18
N PRO A 37 7.14 2.93 -3.57
CA PRO A 37 7.36 3.27 -4.98
C PRO A 37 8.15 2.22 -5.76
N ARG A 38 9.12 1.55 -5.13
CA ARG A 38 9.93 0.49 -5.75
C ARG A 38 9.10 -0.61 -6.42
N THR A 39 7.87 -0.86 -5.95
CA THR A 39 6.98 -1.90 -6.50
C THR A 39 6.08 -1.40 -7.61
N TRP A 40 5.90 -0.08 -7.76
CA TRP A 40 5.03 0.54 -8.77
C TRP A 40 5.49 0.25 -10.19
N ALA A 41 4.54 0.22 -11.13
CA ALA A 41 4.88 0.07 -12.53
C ALA A 41 5.65 1.28 -13.07
N GLU A 42 6.44 1.00 -14.10
CA GLU A 42 7.06 2.02 -14.91
C GLU A 42 6.28 2.16 -16.21
N GLY A 43 5.98 3.40 -16.57
CA GLY A 43 5.52 3.72 -17.92
C GLY A 43 6.53 3.31 -18.98
N THR A 44 6.07 3.24 -20.21
CA THR A 44 6.95 3.12 -21.39
C THR A 44 6.99 4.46 -22.11
N ALA A 45 8.01 4.68 -22.94
CA ALA A 45 8.08 5.88 -23.78
C ALA A 45 6.83 6.08 -24.66
N ARG A 46 6.14 5.00 -25.03
CA ARG A 46 4.91 5.03 -25.84
C ARG A 46 3.62 5.19 -25.02
N LYS A 47 3.66 4.84 -23.73
CA LYS A 47 2.51 4.85 -22.83
C LYS A 47 3.00 5.22 -21.42
N PRO A 48 2.97 6.50 -21.05
CA PRO A 48 3.21 6.89 -19.67
C PRO A 48 2.21 6.15 -18.78
N HIS A 49 2.71 5.63 -17.67
CA HIS A 49 1.89 4.92 -16.69
C HIS A 49 2.10 5.61 -15.35
N GLU A 50 1.05 6.28 -14.90
CA GLU A 50 0.99 6.86 -13.57
C GLU A 50 0.32 5.83 -12.66
N THR A 51 1.13 5.14 -11.87
CA THR A 51 0.60 4.33 -10.77
C THR A 51 0.04 5.28 -9.72
N PHE A 52 0.78 6.31 -9.31
CA PHE A 52 0.44 7.14 -8.16
C PHE A 52 0.21 8.61 -8.52
N SER A 53 -0.83 9.20 -7.94
CA SER A 53 -1.07 10.64 -7.93
C SER A 53 -1.28 11.09 -6.49
N ILE A 54 -0.73 12.24 -6.14
CA ILE A 54 -0.87 12.82 -4.81
C ILE A 54 -1.42 14.23 -4.89
N ASP A 55 -2.30 14.53 -3.95
CA ASP A 55 -2.81 15.86 -3.68
C ASP A 55 -2.33 16.21 -2.26
N VAL A 56 -1.62 17.31 -2.12
CA VAL A 56 -1.11 17.80 -0.84
C VAL A 56 -1.68 19.17 -0.51
N GLY A 57 -2.72 19.62 -1.24
CA GLY A 57 -3.23 20.99 -1.15
C GLY A 57 -3.64 21.40 0.27
N ASP A 58 -4.06 20.44 1.09
CA ASP A 58 -4.48 20.65 2.48
C ASP A 58 -3.49 20.07 3.51
N TYR A 59 -2.31 19.60 3.09
CA TYR A 59 -1.31 18.98 3.97
C TYR A 59 -0.15 19.94 4.27
N THR A 60 0.43 19.87 5.47
CA THR A 60 1.58 20.68 5.87
C THR A 60 2.64 19.77 6.50
N ASP A 61 3.90 19.89 6.05
CA ASP A 61 5.00 19.03 6.50
C ASP A 61 5.26 19.08 8.02
N SER A 62 4.89 20.19 8.68
CA SER A 62 5.02 20.33 10.14
C SER A 62 4.10 19.40 10.95
N LEU A 63 3.16 18.71 10.30
CA LEU A 63 2.24 17.77 10.95
C LEU A 63 2.88 16.39 11.19
N GLU A 64 3.98 16.08 10.49
CA GLU A 64 4.58 14.74 10.50
C GLU A 64 6.09 14.81 10.77
N PRO A 65 6.70 13.74 11.32
CA PRO A 65 8.14 13.66 11.48
C PRO A 65 8.88 13.62 10.12
N ILE A 66 10.16 13.97 10.14
CA ILE A 66 11.05 13.91 8.96
C ILE A 66 11.50 12.45 8.72
N PRO A 67 11.52 11.94 7.47
CA PRO A 67 11.94 10.57 7.17
C PRO A 67 13.38 10.29 7.61
N VAL A 68 13.55 9.27 8.45
CA VAL A 68 14.87 8.90 9.00
C VAL A 68 15.67 8.00 8.05
N LYS A 69 15.00 7.11 7.31
CA LYS A 69 15.66 6.19 6.37
C LYS A 69 14.71 5.77 5.26
N VAL A 70 15.02 6.18 4.03
CA VAL A 70 14.27 5.80 2.83
C VAL A 70 15.10 4.76 2.06
N SER A 71 14.43 3.80 1.42
CA SER A 71 15.11 2.85 0.54
C SER A 71 15.58 3.57 -0.72
N GLU A 72 16.83 3.35 -1.16
CA GLU A 72 17.36 3.92 -2.42
C GLU A 72 16.41 3.68 -3.60
N TYR A 73 15.85 2.46 -3.70
CA TYR A 73 14.89 2.09 -4.75
C TYR A 73 13.55 2.85 -4.70
N ASP A 74 13.14 3.32 -3.53
CA ASP A 74 11.95 4.16 -3.42
C ASP A 74 12.28 5.62 -3.79
N GLU A 75 13.49 6.10 -3.45
CA GLU A 75 13.97 7.45 -3.80
C GLU A 75 14.14 7.64 -5.31
N GLU A 76 14.56 6.59 -6.03
CA GLU A 76 14.65 6.62 -7.49
C GLU A 76 13.32 6.95 -8.18
N LYS A 77 12.18 6.58 -7.56
CA LYS A 77 10.84 6.81 -8.11
C LYS A 77 10.09 7.97 -7.47
N LEU A 78 10.43 8.30 -6.23
CA LEU A 78 9.93 9.49 -5.52
C LEU A 78 11.12 10.31 -5.03
N PRO A 79 11.67 11.20 -5.88
CA PRO A 79 12.83 12.01 -5.53
C PRO A 79 12.51 12.95 -4.37
N THR A 80 13.56 13.55 -3.79
CA THR A 80 13.46 14.41 -2.59
C THR A 80 12.43 15.54 -2.70
N THR A 81 12.23 16.05 -3.92
CA THR A 81 11.33 17.16 -4.22
C THR A 81 9.91 16.71 -4.56
N ALA A 82 9.63 15.40 -4.63
CA ALA A 82 8.32 14.90 -5.01
C ALA A 82 7.32 15.07 -3.85
N PRO A 83 6.10 15.57 -4.13
CA PRO A 83 5.05 15.58 -3.12
C PRO A 83 4.79 14.15 -2.66
N GLY A 84 4.62 13.95 -1.34
CA GLY A 84 4.34 12.64 -0.77
C GLY A 84 5.53 11.79 -0.38
N ARG A 85 6.76 12.30 -0.55
CA ARG A 85 7.97 11.60 -0.09
C ARG A 85 7.91 11.19 1.37
N TYR A 86 7.28 12.01 2.21
CA TYR A 86 7.11 11.75 3.64
C TYR A 86 6.32 10.45 3.93
N LEU A 87 5.59 9.90 2.95
CA LEU A 87 4.87 8.63 3.07
C LEU A 87 5.79 7.39 2.94
N ILE A 88 7.08 7.58 2.64
CA ILE A 88 8.04 6.49 2.42
C ILE A 88 8.95 6.35 3.64
N GLY A 89 9.15 5.11 4.10
CA GLY A 89 10.24 4.77 5.02
C GLY A 89 10.08 5.22 6.47
N GLN A 90 8.94 5.82 6.84
CA GLN A 90 8.73 6.29 8.21
C GLN A 90 7.39 5.90 8.83
N LYS A 91 7.38 5.88 10.18
CA LYS A 91 6.18 5.79 10.98
C LYS A 91 5.62 7.20 11.16
N LEU A 92 4.56 7.53 10.41
CA LEU A 92 3.82 8.78 10.61
C LEU A 92 3.06 8.74 11.93
N ALA A 93 2.56 9.89 12.36
CA ALA A 93 1.63 10.02 13.46
C ALA A 93 0.43 9.09 13.21
N PRO A 94 0.20 8.08 14.07
CA PRO A 94 -0.94 7.20 13.89
C PRO A 94 -2.25 7.96 14.12
N GLY A 95 -3.23 7.74 13.25
CA GLY A 95 -4.58 8.26 13.41
C GLY A 95 -5.65 7.23 13.09
N PRO A 96 -6.94 7.58 13.26
CA PRO A 96 -8.04 6.64 13.12
C PRO A 96 -8.08 5.99 11.73
N VAL A 97 -8.20 4.66 11.70
CA VAL A 97 -8.26 3.91 10.43
C VAL A 97 -9.70 3.73 9.98
N HIS A 98 -9.98 4.11 8.73
CA HIS A 98 -11.31 3.95 8.12
C HIS A 98 -11.21 3.37 6.71
N VAL A 99 -12.29 2.71 6.29
CA VAL A 99 -12.44 2.24 4.91
C VAL A 99 -13.81 2.62 4.36
N ALA A 100 -13.82 3.14 3.15
CA ALA A 100 -15.03 3.47 2.41
C ALA A 100 -14.95 2.95 0.98
N ILE A 101 -16.10 2.70 0.38
CA ILE A 101 -16.19 2.28 -1.02
C ILE A 101 -17.23 3.16 -1.70
N ARG A 102 -16.92 3.63 -2.90
CA ARG A 102 -17.87 4.35 -3.76
C ARG A 102 -17.63 3.97 -5.22
N GLY A 103 -18.58 3.24 -5.80
CA GLY A 103 -18.44 2.71 -7.16
C GLY A 103 -17.19 1.83 -7.26
N LYS A 104 -16.27 2.18 -8.17
CA LYS A 104 -15.02 1.44 -8.40
C LYS A 104 -13.83 1.92 -7.57
N HIS A 105 -14.08 2.74 -6.55
CA HIS A 105 -13.04 3.28 -5.69
C HIS A 105 -13.17 2.73 -4.28
N LEU A 106 -12.03 2.36 -3.70
CA LEU A 106 -11.89 2.05 -2.29
C LEU A 106 -10.95 3.08 -1.67
N ALA A 107 -11.40 3.67 -0.57
CA ALA A 107 -10.64 4.62 0.22
C ALA A 107 -10.19 3.96 1.53
N LEU A 108 -8.90 4.01 1.82
CA LEU A 108 -8.28 3.65 3.10
C LEU A 108 -7.75 4.92 3.76
N CYS A 109 -8.30 5.29 4.90
CA CYS A 109 -7.87 6.47 5.63
C CYS A 109 -7.11 6.08 6.90
N ALA A 110 -6.12 6.88 7.27
CA ALA A 110 -5.31 6.77 8.47
C ALA A 110 -4.82 8.16 8.90
N GLY A 111 -5.46 8.74 9.91
CA GLY A 111 -5.18 10.12 10.35
C GLY A 111 -5.41 11.13 9.22
N HIS A 112 -4.39 11.94 8.91
CA HIS A 112 -4.43 12.97 7.86
C HIS A 112 -4.38 12.40 6.42
N HIS A 113 -4.20 11.09 6.27
CA HIS A 113 -3.95 10.44 4.98
C HIS A 113 -5.15 9.62 4.53
N ALA A 114 -5.44 9.66 3.23
CA ALA A 114 -6.49 8.87 2.59
C ALA A 114 -6.01 8.29 1.26
N LEU A 115 -5.69 7.01 1.22
CA LEU A 115 -5.32 6.32 0.00
C LEU A 115 -6.59 5.88 -0.75
N VAL A 116 -6.79 6.36 -1.97
CA VAL A 116 -7.91 5.94 -2.81
C VAL A 116 -7.39 5.12 -4.00
N CYS A 117 -7.73 3.84 -4.02
CA CYS A 117 -7.41 2.91 -5.11
C CYS A 117 -8.60 2.65 -6.02
N ARG A 118 -8.27 2.43 -7.28
CA ARG A 118 -9.05 1.62 -8.21
C ARG A 118 -8.27 0.34 -8.48
N LEU A 119 -8.69 -0.76 -7.86
CA LEU A 119 -8.06 -2.06 -8.10
C LEU A 119 -8.34 -2.53 -9.53
N GLY A 120 -7.29 -2.92 -10.23
CA GLY A 120 -7.34 -3.57 -11.53
C GLY A 120 -7.70 -5.05 -11.39
N LEU A 121 -7.43 -5.82 -12.45
CA LEU A 121 -7.83 -7.24 -12.52
C LEU A 121 -7.11 -8.09 -11.47
N GLU A 122 -5.88 -7.73 -11.13
CA GLU A 122 -5.00 -8.47 -10.20
C GLU A 122 -4.71 -7.69 -8.90
N GLY A 123 -5.42 -6.58 -8.70
CA GLY A 123 -5.37 -5.77 -7.49
C GLY A 123 -6.12 -6.45 -6.34
N SER A 124 -5.49 -6.53 -5.18
CA SER A 124 -6.05 -7.19 -3.99
C SER A 124 -5.77 -6.39 -2.72
N ILE A 125 -6.63 -6.57 -1.72
CA ILE A 125 -6.43 -6.03 -0.37
C ILE A 125 -6.38 -7.19 0.60
N LEU A 126 -5.33 -7.18 1.43
CA LEU A 126 -5.13 -8.19 2.46
C LEU A 126 -4.95 -7.54 3.82
N VAL A 127 -5.50 -8.16 4.85
CA VAL A 127 -5.25 -7.80 6.24
C VAL A 127 -4.39 -8.91 6.83
N MET A 128 -3.22 -8.54 7.33
CA MET A 128 -2.26 -9.45 7.95
C MET A 128 -1.84 -8.94 9.32
N THR A 129 -1.20 -9.79 10.13
CA THR A 129 -0.63 -9.32 11.40
C THR A 129 0.52 -8.36 11.13
N ARG A 130 0.86 -7.53 12.13
CA ARG A 130 1.98 -6.59 12.02
C ARG A 130 3.30 -7.32 11.78
N SER A 131 3.52 -8.47 12.43
CA SER A 131 4.72 -9.30 12.26
C SER A 131 4.81 -9.89 10.86
N ASP A 132 3.70 -10.39 10.30
CA ASP A 132 3.67 -10.93 8.94
C ASP A 132 4.03 -9.84 7.91
N TYR A 133 3.48 -8.64 8.10
CA TYR A 133 3.78 -7.49 7.27
C TYR A 133 5.27 -7.11 7.33
N GLU A 134 5.83 -7.04 8.53
CA GLU A 134 7.25 -6.70 8.72
C GLU A 134 8.16 -7.77 8.09
N GLU A 135 7.82 -9.05 8.24
CA GLU A 135 8.55 -10.15 7.61
C GLU A 135 8.52 -10.06 6.08
N VAL A 136 7.34 -9.90 5.48
CA VAL A 136 7.20 -9.77 4.01
C VAL A 136 7.95 -8.55 3.48
N THR A 137 7.85 -7.40 4.17
CA THR A 137 8.44 -6.14 3.69
C THR A 137 9.94 -6.00 4.01
N SER A 138 10.52 -6.94 4.76
CA SER A 138 11.93 -6.91 5.15
C SER A 138 12.89 -7.23 4.00
N VAL A 139 12.49 -8.09 3.05
CA VAL A 139 13.34 -8.55 1.96
C VAL A 139 12.80 -8.08 0.62
N CYS A 140 13.55 -7.20 -0.03
CA CYS A 140 13.23 -6.66 -1.35
C CYS A 140 14.15 -7.22 -2.44
N VAL A 141 13.56 -7.84 -3.46
CA VAL A 141 14.25 -8.54 -4.54
C VAL A 141 13.91 -7.95 -5.91
N PRO A 142 14.72 -8.18 -6.96
CA PRO A 142 14.35 -7.81 -8.32
C PRO A 142 13.06 -8.53 -8.74
N GLY A 143 12.21 -7.85 -9.50
CA GLY A 143 10.96 -8.43 -9.99
C GLY A 143 11.16 -9.45 -11.11
N ASN A 144 10.05 -10.02 -11.57
CA ASN A 144 10.04 -11.00 -12.64
C ASN A 144 9.97 -10.28 -13.99
N ASN A 145 11.11 -9.83 -14.52
CA ASN A 145 11.20 -9.29 -15.87
C ASN A 145 12.37 -9.94 -16.63
N PRO A 146 12.19 -10.38 -17.89
CA PRO A 146 13.28 -10.92 -18.70
C PRO A 146 14.47 -9.95 -18.85
N ASN A 147 14.19 -8.65 -18.85
CA ASN A 147 15.22 -7.62 -18.85
C ASN A 147 15.69 -7.36 -17.40
N LYS A 148 16.94 -7.74 -17.10
CA LYS A 148 17.58 -7.58 -15.77
C LYS A 148 17.58 -6.15 -15.26
N SER A 149 17.84 -5.16 -16.12
CA SER A 149 17.83 -3.74 -15.74
C SER A 149 16.42 -3.30 -15.33
N LYS A 150 15.40 -3.74 -16.08
CA LYS A 150 14.01 -3.46 -15.74
C LYS A 150 13.56 -4.21 -14.48
N ALA A 151 14.00 -5.45 -14.28
CA ALA A 151 13.74 -6.24 -13.07
C ALA A 151 14.34 -5.58 -11.82
N ALA A 152 15.53 -4.98 -11.94
CA ALA A 152 16.21 -4.29 -10.84
C ALA A 152 15.45 -3.05 -10.34
N ARG A 153 14.72 -2.35 -11.23
CA ARG A 153 13.89 -1.18 -10.87
C ARG A 153 12.44 -1.52 -10.52
N LEU A 154 11.91 -2.56 -11.14
CA LEU A 154 10.60 -3.13 -10.83
C LEU A 154 10.76 -4.15 -9.70
N ARG A 155 10.97 -3.69 -8.48
CA ARG A 155 11.24 -4.57 -7.35
C ARG A 155 9.96 -5.20 -6.78
N SER A 156 10.13 -6.26 -6.00
CA SER A 156 9.07 -6.99 -5.31
C SER A 156 9.54 -7.38 -3.90
N PHE A 157 8.60 -7.79 -3.06
CA PHE A 157 8.88 -8.37 -1.76
C PHE A 157 8.83 -9.89 -1.82
N LEU A 158 9.73 -10.56 -1.11
CA LEU A 158 9.73 -12.01 -1.01
C LEU A 158 8.61 -12.46 -0.07
N VAL A 159 7.84 -13.46 -0.49
CA VAL A 159 6.80 -14.07 0.34
C VAL A 159 7.45 -15.20 1.17
N PRO A 160 7.37 -15.14 2.51
CA PRO A 160 7.85 -16.22 3.37
C PRO A 160 7.28 -17.59 2.99
N GLU A 161 8.10 -18.64 3.05
CA GLU A 161 7.74 -19.99 2.62
C GLU A 161 6.50 -20.53 3.34
N ARG A 162 6.29 -20.17 4.61
CA ARG A 162 5.10 -20.55 5.39
C ARG A 162 3.77 -20.02 4.83
N PHE A 163 3.80 -19.06 3.92
CA PHE A 163 2.61 -18.56 3.22
C PHE A 163 2.42 -19.19 1.83
N VAL A 164 3.36 -20.02 1.40
CA VAL A 164 3.33 -20.69 0.11
C VAL A 164 2.69 -22.06 0.31
N GLU A 165 1.57 -22.29 -0.37
CA GLU A 165 0.92 -23.60 -0.37
C GLU A 165 1.85 -24.67 -0.96
N PRO A 166 2.00 -25.85 -0.33
CA PRO A 166 2.78 -26.95 -0.90
C PRO A 166 2.37 -27.26 -2.34
N GLY A 167 3.34 -27.31 -3.25
CA GLY A 167 3.09 -27.57 -4.68
C GLY A 167 2.67 -26.35 -5.50
N ALA A 168 2.50 -25.17 -4.90
CA ALA A 168 2.25 -23.94 -5.66
C ALA A 168 3.48 -23.45 -6.43
N ARG A 169 4.69 -23.87 -6.03
CA ARG A 169 5.94 -23.51 -6.73
C ARG A 169 6.02 -24.25 -8.06
N LEU A 170 6.09 -23.48 -9.14
CA LEU A 170 6.74 -23.93 -10.36
C LEU A 170 8.26 -23.90 -10.08
N LYS A 171 8.95 -25.01 -10.36
CA LYS A 171 10.38 -25.28 -10.12
C LYS A 171 11.27 -24.07 -9.76
N ASP A 172 11.92 -24.13 -8.59
CA ASP A 172 13.00 -23.23 -8.12
C ASP A 172 12.71 -21.71 -8.14
N GLU A 173 11.46 -21.29 -8.26
CA GLU A 173 11.09 -19.87 -8.25
C GLU A 173 10.67 -19.37 -6.86
N ASP A 174 11.25 -18.23 -6.47
CA ASP A 174 10.82 -17.45 -5.32
C ASP A 174 9.41 -16.88 -5.53
N PHE A 175 8.55 -17.04 -4.52
CA PHE A 175 7.25 -16.36 -4.49
C PHE A 175 7.44 -14.89 -4.14
N LYS A 176 6.94 -14.02 -5.01
CA LYS A 176 7.08 -12.57 -4.87
C LYS A 176 5.71 -11.89 -4.84
N VAL A 177 5.63 -10.78 -4.12
CA VAL A 177 4.44 -9.94 -4.04
C VAL A 177 4.82 -8.47 -4.24
N ASN A 178 3.96 -7.72 -4.92
CA ASN A 178 4.12 -6.28 -5.03
C ASN A 178 3.13 -5.61 -4.07
N ILE A 179 3.62 -5.12 -2.94
CA ILE A 179 2.83 -4.27 -2.04
C ILE A 179 3.04 -2.84 -2.49
N LEU A 180 1.98 -2.17 -2.93
CA LEU A 180 2.03 -0.81 -3.46
C LEU A 180 1.93 0.23 -2.34
N ALA A 181 1.12 -0.06 -1.33
CA ALA A 181 0.90 0.75 -0.14
C ALA A 181 0.34 -0.10 1.00
N ALA A 182 0.43 0.41 2.23
CA ALA A 182 -0.14 -0.21 3.41
C ALA A 182 -0.63 0.81 4.43
N VAL A 183 -1.74 0.53 5.10
CA VAL A 183 -2.09 1.16 6.37
C VAL A 183 -1.59 0.27 7.49
N VAL A 184 -0.60 0.75 8.23
CA VAL A 184 0.03 0.05 9.33
C VAL A 184 -0.63 0.45 10.63
N MET A 185 -1.13 -0.53 11.38
CA MET A 185 -1.60 -0.38 12.76
C MET A 185 -0.64 -1.08 13.72
N GLU A 186 -0.89 -0.93 15.02
CA GLU A 186 -0.09 -1.56 16.09
C GLU A 186 0.00 -3.09 15.96
N THR A 187 -1.12 -3.75 15.65
CA THR A 187 -1.21 -5.22 15.65
C THR A 187 -1.40 -5.84 14.27
N HIS A 188 -1.81 -5.05 13.28
CA HIS A 188 -2.18 -5.50 11.94
C HIS A 188 -1.72 -4.50 10.88
N ALA A 189 -1.66 -4.94 9.64
CA ALA A 189 -1.52 -4.07 8.49
C ALA A 189 -2.59 -4.39 7.45
N ILE A 190 -3.15 -3.36 6.81
CA ILE A 190 -3.97 -3.48 5.61
C ILE A 190 -3.04 -3.17 4.45
N VAL A 191 -2.69 -4.17 3.65
CA VAL A 191 -1.82 -4.01 2.48
C VAL A 191 -2.66 -3.98 1.22
N VAL A 192 -2.20 -3.18 0.25
CA VAL A 192 -2.73 -3.21 -1.10
C VAL A 192 -1.66 -3.81 -2.03
N ILE A 193 -2.07 -4.85 -2.73
CA ILE A 193 -1.22 -5.71 -3.53
C ILE A 193 -1.67 -5.61 -4.98
N ASP A 194 -0.71 -5.69 -5.90
CA ASP A 194 -1.01 -5.83 -7.33
C ASP A 194 0.02 -6.77 -7.98
N TYR A 195 -0.43 -7.95 -8.38
CA TYR A 195 0.46 -8.94 -8.99
C TYR A 195 0.96 -8.50 -10.38
N SER A 196 0.13 -7.77 -11.13
CA SER A 196 0.43 -7.29 -12.49
C SER A 196 1.15 -5.94 -12.57
N ARG A 197 1.09 -5.16 -11.48
CA ARG A 197 1.50 -3.73 -11.43
C ARG A 197 0.70 -2.82 -12.37
N LEU A 198 -0.55 -3.15 -12.70
CA LEU A 198 -1.41 -2.39 -13.60
C LEU A 198 -2.40 -1.45 -12.88
N ASP A 199 -2.42 -1.43 -11.56
CA ASP A 199 -3.34 -0.64 -10.74
C ASP A 199 -3.07 0.86 -10.85
N ARG A 200 -4.15 1.65 -10.92
CA ARG A 200 -4.10 3.12 -10.98
C ARG A 200 -4.66 3.72 -9.69
N TRP A 201 -3.95 4.70 -9.13
CA TRP A 201 -4.26 5.32 -7.85
C TRP A 201 -4.66 6.78 -8.02
N LEU A 202 -5.71 7.21 -7.31
CA LEU A 202 -6.26 8.55 -7.44
C LEU A 202 -6.50 9.20 -6.08
N ARG A 203 -5.65 10.17 -5.72
CA ARG A 203 -5.88 11.24 -4.72
C ARG A 203 -5.73 10.85 -3.24
N LEU A 204 -4.99 11.69 -2.51
CA LEU A 204 -4.83 11.75 -1.06
C LEU A 204 -5.20 13.17 -0.61
N ALA A 205 -6.06 13.34 0.40
CA ALA A 205 -6.21 14.53 1.26
C ALA A 205 -7.64 14.56 1.84
N ARG A 206 -7.75 14.75 3.15
CA ARG A 206 -8.97 15.31 3.74
C ARG A 206 -8.65 16.09 5.02
N LYS A 207 -9.09 17.34 5.05
CA LYS A 207 -9.26 18.22 6.22
C LYS A 207 -10.20 17.60 7.26
N GLU A 208 -9.82 17.66 8.54
CA GLU A 208 -10.81 17.67 9.63
C GLU A 208 -11.60 18.96 9.52
N GLY A 209 -12.84 18.86 9.03
CA GLY A 209 -13.79 19.94 9.20
C GLY A 209 -14.07 20.07 10.69
N ASN A 210 -13.70 21.21 11.29
CA ASN A 210 -14.24 21.64 12.56
C ASN A 210 -15.76 21.48 12.51
N VAL A 211 -16.29 20.50 13.24
CA VAL A 211 -17.71 20.47 13.60
C VAL A 211 -17.86 21.61 14.61
N LYS A 212 -18.33 22.75 14.13
CA LYS A 212 -19.01 23.73 14.99
C LYS A 212 -20.42 23.25 15.25
#